data_AF-A0A972NLS2-F1
#
_entry.id   AF-A0A972NLS2-F1
#
_cell.length_a   1.000
_cell.length_b   1.000
_cell.length_c   1.000
_cell.angle_alpha   90.00
_cell.angle_beta   90.00
_cell.angle_gamma   90.00
#
_symmetry.space_group_name_H-M   'P 1'
#
loop_
_entity.id
_entity.type
_entity.pdbx_description
1 polymer ?
#
loop_
_entity_poly.entity_id
_entity_poly.type
_entity_poly.pdbx_seq_one_letter_code
_entity_poly.pdbx_strand_id
1 'polypeptide(L)' 'MKVLKWGDSLAIRLPADMVQLLQLCEGDTFEVIAADAQPEDAGNSKRDFYFARLRQFRGKLPADFKFCRS' A
#
# COMPACT_ATOMS: atom_id res chain seq x y z
N MET A 1 14.34 15.72 7.65
CA MET A 1 13.23 15.07 8.39
C MET A 1 13.78 14.51 9.68
N LYS A 2 13.07 14.66 10.80
CA LYS A 2 13.53 14.17 12.12
C LYS A 2 12.48 13.22 12.68
N VAL A 3 12.94 12.08 13.17
CA VAL A 3 12.14 11.16 13.97
C VAL A 3 12.32 11.55 15.44
N LEU A 4 11.22 11.60 16.17
CA LEU A 4 11.14 12.05 17.56
C LEU A 4 10.46 10.95 18.37
N LYS A 5 10.81 10.81 19.64
CA LYS A 5 10.06 9.95 20.57
C LYS A 5 8.85 10.72 21.11
N TRP A 6 7.67 10.12 21.06
CA TRP A 6 6.44 10.67 21.62
C TRP A 6 5.78 9.60 22.51
N GLY A 7 5.98 9.70 23.82
CA GLY A 7 5.60 8.63 24.75
C GLY A 7 6.31 7.33 24.41
N ASP A 8 5.56 6.24 24.26
CA ASP A 8 6.07 4.94 23.78
C ASP A 8 6.04 4.79 22.26
N SER A 9 5.68 5.84 21.52
CA SER A 9 5.60 5.86 20.06
C SER A 9 6.69 6.70 19.41
N LEU A 10 6.87 6.55 18.10
CA LEU A 10 7.74 7.39 17.27
C LEU A 10 6.89 8.35 16.43
N ALA A 11 7.29 9.61 16.38
CA ALA A 11 6.67 10.65 15.58
C ALA A 11 7.63 11.13 14.49
N ILE A 12 7.08 11.42 13.30
CA ILE A 12 7.83 12.00 12.19
C ILE A 12 7.33 13.43 11.99
N ARG A 13 8.25 14.40 11.93
CA ARG A 13 7.87 15.77 11.57
C ARG A 13 7.61 15.87 10.07
N LEU A 14 6.36 16.12 9.70
CA LEU A 14 5.97 16.44 8.33
C LEU A 14 6.27 17.92 8.01
N PRO A 15 6.87 18.23 6.85
CA PRO A 15 7.00 19.61 6.36
C PRO A 15 5.63 20.26 6.09
N ALA A 16 5.53 21.58 6.24
CA ALA A 16 4.28 22.32 6.04
C ALA A 16 3.69 22.11 4.63
N ASP A 17 4.56 22.08 3.61
CA ASP A 17 4.18 21.88 2.21
C ASP A 17 3.46 20.53 2.00
N MET A 18 3.91 19.47 2.68
CA MET A 18 3.24 18.16 2.62
C MET A 18 1.91 18.16 3.37
N VAL A 19 1.83 18.83 4.52
CA VAL A 19 0.58 18.95 5.28
C VAL A 19 -0.49 19.66 4.46
N GLN A 20 -0.12 20.73 3.75
CA GLN A 20 -1.04 21.45 2.85
C GLN A 20 -1.44 20.61 1.63
N LEU A 21 -0.48 19.94 0.99
CA LEU A 21 -0.75 19.11 -0.18
C LEU A 21 -1.72 17.95 0.14
N LEU A 22 -1.51 17.30 1.28
CA LEU A 22 -2.32 16.17 1.74
C LEU A 22 -3.57 16.61 2.52
N GLN A 23 -3.75 17.92 2.72
CA GLN A 23 -4.86 18.54 3.46
C GLN A 23 -5.10 17.92 4.84
N LEU A 24 -4.02 17.56 5.53
CA LEU A 24 -4.09 16.88 6.82
C LEU A 24 -4.57 17.85 7.90
N CYS A 25 -5.58 17.43 8.64
CA CYS A 25 -6.13 18.11 9.80
C CYS A 25 -5.74 17.39 11.11
N GLU A 26 -5.81 18.11 12.23
CA GLU A 26 -5.66 17.48 13.54
C GLU A 26 -6.77 16.44 13.76
N GLY A 27 -6.38 15.23 14.14
CA GLY A 27 -7.31 14.10 14.36
C GLY A 27 -7.44 13.14 13.17
N ASP A 28 -6.84 13.46 12.03
CA ASP A 28 -6.86 12.56 10.88
C ASP A 28 -6.07 11.28 11.13
N THR A 29 -6.63 10.16 10.69
CA THR A 29 -5.97 8.84 10.72
C THR A 29 -5.47 8.52 9.33
N PHE A 30 -4.20 8.15 9.21
CA PHE A 30 -3.58 7.76 7.96
C PHE A 30 -2.68 6.54 8.15
N GLU A 31 -2.56 5.73 7.09
CA GLU A 31 -1.65 4.60 7.04
C GLU A 31 -0.38 5.00 6.30
N VAL A 32 0.78 4.65 6.87
CA VAL A 32 2.08 4.87 6.24
C VAL A 32 2.55 3.53 5.67
N ILE A 33 2.68 3.46 4.36
CA ILE A 33 3.22 2.30 3.64
C ILE A 33 4.64 2.65 3.21
N ALA A 34 5.62 1.81 3.54
CA ALA A 34 6.98 2.00 3.03
C ALA A 34 6.99 1.69 1.53
N ALA A 35 7.61 2.56 0.72
CA ALA A 35 7.62 2.42 -0.74
C ALA A 35 8.27 1.11 -1.21
N ASP A 36 9.24 0.59 -0.43
CA ASP A 36 9.91 -0.69 -0.67
C ASP A 36 9.30 -1.86 0.14
N ALA A 37 8.25 -1.61 0.95
CA ALA A 37 7.52 -2.72 1.55
C ALA A 37 6.81 -3.45 0.43
N GLN A 38 7.08 -4.75 0.32
CA GLN A 38 6.25 -5.56 -0.53
C GLN A 38 4.80 -5.46 -0.03
N PRO A 39 3.82 -5.45 -0.94
CA PRO A 39 2.39 -5.34 -0.61
C PRO A 39 1.90 -6.50 0.28
N GLU A 40 2.73 -7.52 0.51
CA GLU A 40 2.53 -8.54 1.53
C GLU A 40 2.47 -8.01 2.98
N ASP A 41 2.89 -6.77 3.24
CA ASP A 41 2.82 -6.14 4.57
C ASP A 41 1.52 -5.35 4.80
N ALA A 42 0.79 -4.96 3.74
CA ALA A 42 -0.35 -4.05 3.81
C ALA A 42 -1.71 -4.76 3.96
N GLY A 43 -1.98 -5.37 5.13
CA GLY A 43 -3.33 -5.71 5.62
C GLY A 43 -4.43 -6.11 4.61
N ASN A 44 -5.65 -5.56 4.76
CA ASN A 44 -6.83 -5.88 3.93
C ASN A 44 -6.70 -5.48 2.45
N SER A 45 -5.71 -4.65 2.09
CA SER A 45 -5.45 -4.19 0.72
C SER A 45 -4.80 -5.27 -0.18
N LYS A 46 -4.34 -6.38 0.41
CA LYS A 46 -3.65 -7.48 -0.29
C LYS A 46 -4.46 -8.07 -1.44
N ARG A 47 -5.76 -8.34 -1.23
CA ARG A 47 -6.60 -9.01 -2.23
C ARG A 47 -6.70 -8.21 -3.52
N ASP A 48 -7.02 -6.93 -3.42
CA ASP A 48 -7.21 -6.07 -4.58
C ASP A 48 -5.89 -5.84 -5.34
N PHE A 49 -4.77 -5.72 -4.61
CA PHE A 49 -3.44 -5.67 -5.21
C PHE A 49 -3.13 -6.92 -6.05
N TYR A 50 -3.32 -8.12 -5.48
CA TYR A 50 -3.08 -9.37 -6.19
C TYR A 50 -4.03 -9.54 -7.39
N PHE A 51 -5.30 -9.17 -7.25
CA PHE A 51 -6.25 -9.20 -8.37
C PHE A 51 -5.88 -8.23 -9.48
N ALA A 52 -5.39 -7.02 -9.17
CA ALA A 52 -4.91 -6.07 -10.18
C ALA A 52 -3.74 -6.65 -10.99
N ARG A 53 -2.81 -7.35 -10.33
CA ARG A 53 -1.69 -8.03 -11.00
C ARG A 53 -2.16 -9.19 -11.88
N LEU A 54 -3.09 -10.03 -11.38
CA LEU A 54 -3.66 -11.14 -12.15
C LEU A 54 -4.44 -10.66 -13.38
N ARG A 55 -5.10 -9.49 -13.32
CA ARG A 55 -5.82 -8.92 -14.45
C ARG A 55 -4.91 -8.63 -15.66
N GLN A 56 -3.62 -8.36 -15.46
CA GLN A 56 -2.65 -8.17 -16.54
C GLN A 56 -2.42 -9.43 -17.40
N PHE A 57 -2.83 -10.60 -16.90
CA PHE A 57 -2.72 -11.88 -17.60
C PHE A 57 -4.04 -12.32 -18.25
N ARG A 58 -5.12 -11.53 -18.14
CA ARG A 58 -6.38 -11.82 -18.84
C ARG A 58 -6.16 -11.79 -20.37
N GLY A 59 -6.80 -12.73 -21.07
CA GLY A 59 -6.73 -12.83 -22.53
C GLY A 59 -5.40 -13.35 -23.09
N LYS A 60 -4.41 -13.66 -22.24
CA LYS A 60 -3.15 -14.30 -22.66
C LYS A 60 -3.23 -15.82 -22.75
N LEU A 61 -4.31 -16.43 -22.24
CA LEU A 61 -4.53 -17.85 -22.35
C LEU A 61 -5.05 -18.19 -23.75
N PRO A 62 -4.47 -19.21 -24.42
CA PRO A 62 -5.04 -19.80 -25.62
C PRO A 62 -6.49 -20.29 -25.38
N ALA A 63 -7.31 -20.25 -26.43
CA ALA A 63 -8.72 -20.65 -26.35
C ALA A 63 -8.90 -22.13 -25.97
N ASP A 64 -7.90 -22.95 -26.26
CA ASP A 64 -7.82 -24.38 -25.99
C ASP A 64 -7.08 -24.72 -24.68
N PHE A 65 -6.70 -23.71 -23.89
CA PHE A 65 -6.00 -23.95 -22.63
C PHE A 65 -6.87 -24.77 -21.67
N LYS A 66 -6.36 -25.93 -21.26
CA LYS A 66 -6.92 -26.73 -20.16
C LYS A 66 -5.96 -26.71 -18.97
N PHE A 67 -6.45 -26.23 -17.84
CA PHE A 67 -5.76 -26.37 -16.57
C PHE A 67 -5.93 -27.81 -16.07
N CYS A 68 -4.89 -28.63 -16.17
CA CYS A 68 -4.84 -29.95 -15.55
C CYS A 68 -4.02 -29.89 -14.27
N ARG A 69 -4.68 -30.14 -13.14
CA ARG A 69 -4.02 -30.41 -11.86
C ARG A 69 -4.05 -31.92 -11.66
N SER A 70 -2.90 -32.57 -11.85
CA SER A 70 -2.67 -33.96 -11.45
C SER A 70 -2.68 -34.11 -9.94
#